data_AF-A8XF14-F1
#
_entry.id   AF-A8XF14-F1
#
_cell.length_a   1.000
_cell.length_b   1.000
_cell.length_c   1.000
_cell.angle_alpha   90.00
_cell.angle_beta   90.00
_cell.angle_gamma   90.00
#
_symmetry.space_group_name_H-M   'P 1'
#
loop_
_entity.id
_entity.type
_entity.pdbx_description
1 polymer ?
#
loop_
_entity_poly.entity_id
_entity_poly.type
_entity_poly.pdbx_seq_one_letter_code
_entity_poly.pdbx_strand_id
1 'polypeptide(L)'
;MGTIIYGLQAGEYASFVDLSCYAFVYDEYNQVPVNLTENVLSEEYVREIIARKRQILIHREHNEDEIRESMRDMEECDRIIEGWQSLEIDELRATWNQKLSEFESWHEMMQQVEVLSQTIQTRLDVTVIQTIWILKERSYEIKHSELGGTLRESLEQLATTSETSVHRHLQNLELSNEQDCPDAIEFLEVIVIFRSLHFLSYPLDFPLIFRSLRL
;
A
#
# COMPACT_ATOMS: atom_id res chain seq x y z
N MET A 1 -19.52 -46.05 -8.73
CA MET A 1 -19.61 -44.73 -9.40
C MET A 1 -18.27 -44.40 -10.07
N GLY A 2 -17.86 -45.15 -11.09
CA GLY A 2 -16.52 -45.02 -11.71
C GLY A 2 -16.53 -44.65 -13.21
N THR A 3 -17.70 -44.53 -13.83
CA THR A 3 -17.83 -44.41 -15.29
C THR A 3 -17.87 -42.95 -15.79
N ILE A 4 -18.11 -41.97 -14.90
CA ILE A 4 -18.31 -40.56 -15.32
C ILE A 4 -16.98 -39.83 -15.55
N ILE A 5 -15.89 -40.23 -14.86
CA ILE A 5 -14.61 -39.50 -14.90
C ILE A 5 -13.85 -39.78 -16.21
N TYR A 6 -13.88 -41.01 -16.72
CA TYR A 6 -13.23 -41.36 -17.99
C TYR A 6 -13.84 -40.66 -19.21
N GLY A 7 -15.12 -40.28 -19.15
CA GLY A 7 -15.79 -39.55 -20.25
C GLY A 7 -15.29 -38.11 -20.43
N LEU A 8 -14.71 -37.50 -19.40
CA LEU A 8 -14.23 -36.11 -19.43
C LEU A 8 -12.78 -35.99 -19.91
N GLN A 9 -11.97 -37.04 -19.76
CA GLN A 9 -10.56 -37.04 -20.18
C GLN A 9 -10.38 -37.24 -21.70
N ALA A 10 -11.39 -37.79 -22.39
CA ALA A 10 -11.34 -38.11 -23.82
C ALA A 10 -12.25 -37.23 -24.71
N GLY A 11 -12.90 -36.20 -24.14
CA GLY A 11 -13.86 -35.34 -24.85
C GLY A 11 -13.33 -33.92 -25.11
N GLU A 12 -14.03 -33.16 -25.96
CA GLU A 12 -13.73 -31.76 -26.33
C GLU A 12 -13.66 -30.78 -25.14
N TYR A 13 -14.08 -31.20 -23.95
CA TYR A 13 -14.11 -30.38 -22.74
C TYR A 13 -13.03 -30.74 -21.70
N ALA A 14 -12.08 -31.61 -22.05
CA ALA A 14 -11.02 -32.05 -21.14
C ALA A 14 -10.16 -30.88 -20.60
N SER A 15 -10.01 -29.80 -21.39
CA SER A 15 -9.28 -28.58 -21.01
C SER A 15 -9.99 -27.72 -19.96
N PHE A 16 -11.25 -27.99 -19.63
CA PHE A 16 -12.05 -27.21 -18.68
C PHE A 16 -12.21 -27.88 -17.31
N VAL A 17 -11.70 -29.10 -17.13
CA VAL A 17 -11.88 -29.86 -15.89
C VAL A 17 -10.63 -29.77 -15.04
N ASP A 18 -10.72 -29.01 -13.96
CA ASP A 18 -9.71 -29.02 -12.91
C ASP A 18 -9.79 -30.34 -12.12
N LEU A 19 -8.82 -31.21 -12.37
CA LEU A 19 -8.68 -32.51 -11.70
C LEU A 19 -7.75 -32.45 -10.49
N SER A 20 -7.22 -31.27 -10.11
CA SER A 20 -6.33 -31.10 -8.96
C SER A 20 -6.94 -31.60 -7.64
N CYS A 21 -8.28 -31.63 -7.55
CA CYS A 21 -9.03 -32.13 -6.40
C CYS A 21 -9.14 -33.66 -6.33
N TYR A 22 -8.83 -34.39 -7.42
CA TYR A 22 -9.00 -35.85 -7.50
C TYR A 22 -7.65 -36.56 -7.38
N ALA A 23 -7.17 -36.68 -6.14
CA ALA A 23 -5.84 -37.23 -5.83
C ALA A 23 -5.66 -38.73 -6.11
N PHE A 24 -6.72 -39.49 -6.43
CA PHE A 24 -6.63 -40.94 -6.64
C PHE A 24 -7.61 -41.42 -7.72
N VAL A 25 -7.13 -41.56 -8.96
CA VAL A 25 -7.79 -42.40 -9.96
C VAL A 25 -7.09 -43.75 -9.93
N TYR A 26 -7.77 -44.76 -9.39
CA TYR A 26 -7.30 -46.15 -9.44
C TYR A 26 -7.48 -46.66 -10.87
N ASP A 27 -6.37 -46.92 -11.57
CA ASP A 27 -6.40 -47.67 -12.83
C ASP A 27 -6.61 -49.15 -12.50
N GLU A 28 -7.86 -49.61 -12.60
CA GLU A 28 -8.23 -51.02 -12.36
C GLU A 28 -7.54 -51.99 -13.34
N TYR A 29 -7.02 -51.51 -14.48
CA TYR A 29 -6.38 -52.37 -15.50
C TYR A 29 -4.91 -52.65 -15.24
N ASN A 30 -4.17 -51.70 -14.66
CA ASN A 30 -2.71 -51.83 -14.55
C ASN A 30 -2.20 -52.11 -13.14
N GLN A 31 -3.01 -52.00 -12.08
CA GLN A 31 -2.60 -52.23 -10.68
C GLN A 31 -1.29 -51.51 -10.27
N VAL A 32 -0.98 -50.38 -10.91
CA VAL A 32 0.16 -49.52 -10.54
C VAL A 32 -0.42 -48.23 -9.93
N PRO A 33 0.10 -47.74 -8.79
CA PRO A 33 -0.21 -46.41 -8.33
C PRO A 33 0.26 -45.40 -9.38
N VAL A 34 -0.68 -44.73 -10.06
CA VAL A 34 -0.37 -43.58 -10.89
C VAL A 34 -0.05 -42.44 -9.93
N ASN A 35 1.24 -42.17 -9.74
CA ASN A 35 1.66 -40.93 -9.08
C ASN A 35 1.22 -39.78 -9.99
N LEU A 36 0.14 -39.10 -9.63
CA LEU A 36 -0.26 -37.79 -10.17
C LEU A 36 0.74 -36.68 -9.76
N THR A 37 2.04 -37.01 -9.64
CA THR A 37 3.09 -36.09 -9.19
C THR A 37 3.58 -35.18 -10.31
N GLU A 38 3.16 -35.40 -11.55
CA GLU A 38 3.35 -34.45 -12.63
C GLU A 38 1.99 -33.83 -12.94
N ASN A 39 1.67 -32.72 -12.26
CA ASN A 39 0.70 -31.75 -12.75
C ASN A 39 1.25 -31.19 -14.06
N VAL A 40 1.08 -31.91 -15.17
CA VAL A 40 1.43 -31.43 -16.51
C VAL A 40 0.34 -30.45 -16.94
N LEU A 41 0.34 -29.27 -16.31
CA LEU A 41 -0.39 -28.13 -16.85
C LEU A 41 0.05 -27.92 -18.28
N SER A 42 -0.89 -27.63 -19.18
CA SER A 42 -0.54 -27.32 -20.56
C SER A 42 0.27 -26.02 -20.59
N GLU A 43 1.26 -25.93 -21.49
CA GLU A 43 2.05 -24.71 -21.66
C GLU A 43 1.16 -23.50 -21.98
N GLU A 44 0.07 -23.71 -22.70
CA GLU A 44 -0.90 -22.67 -23.04
C GLU A 44 -1.61 -22.12 -21.79
N TYR A 45 -1.98 -23.00 -20.86
CA TYR A 45 -2.57 -22.60 -19.59
C TYR A 45 -1.55 -21.89 -18.69
N VAL A 46 -0.30 -22.36 -18.63
CA VAL A 46 0.78 -21.66 -17.89
C VAL A 46 1.00 -20.25 -18.44
N ARG A 47 0.99 -20.07 -19.78
CA ARG A 47 1.07 -18.74 -20.39
C ARG A 47 -0.11 -17.85 -20.03
N GLU A 48 -1.31 -18.41 -19.91
CA GLU A 48 -2.50 -17.67 -19.46
C GLU A 48 -2.32 -17.18 -18.02
N ILE A 49 -1.83 -18.04 -17.11
CA ILE A 49 -1.57 -17.63 -15.72
C ILE A 49 -0.49 -16.54 -15.66
N ILE A 50 0.59 -16.67 -16.44
CA ILE A 50 1.62 -15.61 -16.54
C ILE A 50 1.01 -14.28 -17.02
N ALA A 51 0.09 -14.33 -18.00
CA ALA A 51 -0.61 -13.13 -18.46
C ALA A 51 -1.49 -12.51 -17.36
N ARG A 52 -2.17 -13.33 -16.55
CA ARG A 52 -2.93 -12.84 -15.39
C ARG A 52 -2.01 -12.20 -14.34
N LYS A 53 -0.87 -12.83 -14.00
CA LYS A 53 0.14 -12.22 -13.09
C LYS A 53 0.61 -10.85 -13.57
N ARG A 54 0.83 -10.69 -14.88
CA ARG A 54 1.18 -9.40 -15.48
C ARG A 54 0.08 -8.36 -15.32
N GLN A 55 -1.19 -8.75 -15.49
CA GLN A 55 -2.32 -7.84 -15.28
C GLN A 55 -2.39 -7.36 -13.84
N ILE A 56 -2.21 -8.25 -12.86
CA ILE A 56 -2.16 -7.90 -11.43
C ILE A 56 -1.02 -6.92 -11.14
N LEU A 57 0.16 -7.12 -11.75
CA LEU A 57 1.29 -6.20 -11.57
C LEU A 57 1.06 -4.81 -12.18
N ILE A 58 0.34 -4.73 -13.30
CA ILE A 58 0.00 -3.47 -13.97
C ILE A 58 -1.12 -2.72 -13.22
N HIS A 59 -2.00 -3.45 -12.53
CA HIS A 59 -3.05 -2.86 -11.72
C HIS A 59 -2.44 -1.86 -10.72
N ARG A 60 -3.14 -0.75 -10.51
CA ARG A 60 -2.72 0.29 -9.57
C ARG A 60 -3.76 0.39 -8.49
N GLU A 61 -3.42 -0.08 -7.31
CA GLU A 61 -4.31 -0.14 -6.16
C GLU A 61 -4.50 1.26 -5.56
N HIS A 62 -5.72 1.54 -5.12
CA HIS A 62 -6.11 2.82 -4.50
C HIS A 62 -6.47 2.67 -3.03
N ASN A 63 -6.85 1.45 -2.60
CA ASN A 63 -7.34 1.19 -1.27
C ASN A 63 -6.95 -0.22 -0.78
N GLU A 64 -7.18 -0.47 0.51
CA GLU A 64 -6.80 -1.73 1.16
C GLU A 64 -7.58 -2.94 0.62
N ASP A 65 -8.82 -2.76 0.15
CA ASP A 65 -9.62 -3.84 -0.41
C ASP A 65 -9.03 -4.34 -1.74
N GLU A 66 -8.60 -3.41 -2.61
CA GLU A 66 -7.91 -3.70 -3.87
C GLU A 66 -6.54 -4.35 -3.64
N ILE A 67 -5.81 -3.97 -2.58
CA ILE A 67 -4.59 -4.66 -2.16
C ILE A 67 -4.90 -6.12 -1.79
N ARG A 68 -5.91 -6.34 -0.94
CA ARG A 68 -6.29 -7.69 -0.50
C ARG A 68 -6.75 -8.57 -1.67
N GLU A 69 -7.45 -7.99 -2.65
CA GLU A 69 -7.83 -8.68 -3.88
C GLU A 69 -6.59 -9.06 -4.71
N SER A 70 -5.72 -8.09 -4.99
CA SER A 70 -4.49 -8.32 -5.77
C SER A 70 -3.57 -9.36 -5.12
N MET A 71 -3.48 -9.38 -3.79
CA MET A 71 -2.73 -10.41 -3.05
C MET A 71 -3.34 -11.80 -3.24
N ARG A 72 -4.66 -11.94 -3.09
CA ARG A 72 -5.35 -13.23 -3.28
C ARG A 72 -5.18 -13.74 -4.70
N ASP A 73 -5.36 -12.88 -5.70
CA ASP A 73 -5.25 -13.24 -7.11
C ASP A 73 -3.82 -13.68 -7.44
N MET A 74 -2.81 -13.00 -6.87
CA MET A 74 -1.41 -13.38 -7.06
C MET A 74 -1.10 -14.71 -6.39
N GLU A 75 -1.56 -14.93 -5.16
CA GLU A 75 -1.40 -16.19 -4.44
C GLU A 75 -2.08 -17.36 -5.15
N GLU A 76 -3.24 -17.14 -5.76
CA GLU A 76 -3.93 -18.15 -6.58
C GLU A 76 -3.09 -18.48 -7.81
N CYS A 77 -2.61 -17.47 -8.53
CA CYS A 77 -1.73 -17.68 -9.68
C CYS A 77 -0.45 -18.44 -9.30
N ASP A 78 0.19 -18.08 -8.18
CA ASP A 78 1.41 -18.73 -7.69
C ASP A 78 1.17 -20.19 -7.26
N ARG A 79 0.01 -20.50 -6.67
CA ARG A 79 -0.40 -21.87 -6.36
C ARG A 79 -0.61 -22.71 -7.61
N ILE A 80 -1.22 -22.15 -8.65
CA ILE A 80 -1.48 -22.88 -9.90
C ILE A 80 -0.17 -23.26 -10.60
N ILE A 81 0.78 -22.33 -10.71
CA ILE A 81 2.08 -22.60 -11.39
C ILE A 81 3.17 -23.08 -10.43
N GLU A 82 2.79 -23.61 -9.26
CA GLU A 82 3.74 -24.13 -8.29
C GLU A 82 4.60 -25.25 -8.93
N GLY A 83 5.92 -25.16 -8.76
CA GLY A 83 6.88 -26.07 -9.40
C GLY A 83 7.34 -25.67 -10.81
N TRP A 84 6.70 -24.69 -11.45
CA TRP A 84 7.18 -24.12 -12.71
C TRP A 84 8.28 -23.08 -12.45
N GLN A 85 9.37 -23.20 -13.21
CA GLN A 85 10.51 -22.28 -13.15
C GLN A 85 10.81 -21.76 -14.55
N SER A 86 10.79 -20.45 -14.70
CA SER A 86 11.27 -19.75 -15.88
C SER A 86 11.78 -18.38 -15.46
N LEU A 87 12.70 -17.83 -16.24
CA LEU A 87 13.24 -16.48 -16.00
C LEU A 87 12.11 -15.44 -15.88
N GLU A 88 11.08 -15.58 -16.71
CA GLU A 88 9.90 -14.72 -16.71
C GLU A 88 9.10 -14.80 -15.41
N ILE A 89 8.90 -16.00 -14.85
CA ILE A 89 8.22 -16.17 -13.55
C ILE A 89 9.03 -15.53 -12.42
N ASP A 90 10.35 -15.65 -12.46
CA ASP A 90 11.22 -15.08 -11.44
C ASP A 90 11.26 -13.54 -11.51
N GLU A 91 11.25 -12.96 -12.71
CA GLU A 91 11.11 -11.51 -12.92
C GLU A 91 9.75 -10.98 -12.40
N LEU A 92 8.66 -11.72 -12.66
CA LEU A 92 7.34 -11.37 -12.14
C LEU A 92 7.30 -11.43 -10.61
N ARG A 93 7.93 -12.44 -9.99
CA ARG A 93 8.06 -12.54 -8.53
C ARG A 93 8.88 -11.38 -7.96
N ALA A 94 9.99 -11.01 -8.59
CA ALA A 94 10.81 -9.89 -8.14
C ALA A 94 10.01 -8.56 -8.18
N THR A 95 9.25 -8.34 -9.25
CA THR A 95 8.39 -7.17 -9.39
C THR A 95 7.26 -7.17 -8.36
N TRP A 96 6.64 -8.34 -8.12
CA TRP A 96 5.63 -8.50 -7.09
C TRP A 96 6.16 -8.19 -5.69
N ASN A 97 7.37 -8.65 -5.36
CA ASN A 97 8.00 -8.37 -4.08
C ASN A 97 8.28 -6.87 -3.86
N GLN A 98 8.64 -6.14 -4.92
CA GLN A 98 8.77 -4.69 -4.86
C GLN A 98 7.42 -4.03 -4.54
N LYS A 99 6.36 -4.47 -5.23
CA LYS A 99 4.99 -3.97 -5.02
C LYS A 99 4.45 -4.29 -3.62
N LEU A 100 4.72 -5.50 -3.10
CA LEU A 100 4.40 -5.87 -1.71
C LEU A 100 5.10 -4.96 -0.70
N SER A 101 6.38 -4.66 -0.91
CA SER A 101 7.12 -3.74 -0.03
C SER A 101 6.53 -2.33 -0.05
N GLU A 102 6.00 -1.86 -1.19
CA GLU A 102 5.25 -0.61 -1.24
C GLU A 102 3.95 -0.66 -0.45
N PHE A 103 3.19 -1.76 -0.53
CA PHE A 103 1.96 -1.94 0.25
C PHE A 103 2.22 -1.94 1.75
N GLU A 104 3.25 -2.63 2.20
CA GLU A 104 3.68 -2.65 3.60
C GLU A 104 4.06 -1.24 4.08
N SER A 105 4.90 -0.54 3.30
CA SER A 105 5.30 0.84 3.59
C SER A 105 4.09 1.78 3.66
N TRP A 106 3.15 1.66 2.73
CA TRP A 106 1.91 2.43 2.76
C TRP A 106 1.08 2.14 4.02
N HIS A 107 0.92 0.87 4.39
CA HIS A 107 0.15 0.49 5.57
C HIS A 107 0.78 1.05 6.85
N GLU A 108 2.10 0.95 7.01
CA GLU A 108 2.83 1.54 8.13
C GLU A 108 2.64 3.07 8.20
N MET A 109 2.69 3.75 7.04
CA MET A 109 2.50 5.20 6.99
C MET A 109 1.04 5.60 7.31
N MET A 110 0.05 4.84 6.85
CA MET A 110 -1.36 5.07 7.18
C MET A 110 -1.65 4.86 8.67
N GLN A 111 -1.02 3.87 9.32
CA GLN A 111 -1.09 3.71 10.77
C GLN A 111 -0.51 4.94 11.50
N GLN A 112 0.61 5.48 11.01
CA GLN A 112 1.18 6.71 11.58
C GLN A 112 0.26 7.92 11.39
N VAL A 113 -0.40 8.04 10.23
CA VAL A 113 -1.43 9.07 9.97
C VAL A 113 -2.56 8.99 11.01
N GLU A 114 -3.04 7.78 11.32
CA GLU A 114 -4.09 7.60 12.34
C GLU A 114 -3.63 8.06 13.73
N VAL A 115 -2.41 7.67 14.14
CA VAL A 115 -1.82 8.10 15.41
C VAL A 115 -1.64 9.61 15.47
N LEU A 116 -1.16 10.23 14.39
CA LEU A 116 -0.99 11.68 14.30
C LEU A 116 -2.33 12.41 14.39
N SER A 117 -3.38 11.88 13.76
CA SER A 117 -4.74 12.43 13.84
C SER A 117 -5.25 12.50 15.29
N GLN A 118 -5.03 11.44 16.07
CA GLN A 118 -5.37 11.41 17.50
C GLN A 118 -4.47 12.33 18.34
N THR A 119 -3.19 12.40 17.99
CA THR A 119 -2.21 13.23 18.70
C THR A 119 -2.53 14.70 18.55
N ILE A 120 -2.83 15.19 17.34
CA ILE A 120 -3.21 16.60 17.07
C ILE A 120 -4.39 17.05 17.95
N GLN A 121 -5.34 16.16 18.23
CA GLN A 121 -6.50 16.47 19.07
C GLN A 121 -6.17 16.62 20.56
N THR A 122 -5.12 15.94 21.03
CA THR A 122 -4.78 15.84 22.47
C THR A 122 -3.59 16.70 22.86
N ARG A 123 -2.56 16.74 22.01
CA ARG A 123 -1.34 17.51 22.20
C ARG A 123 -0.72 17.82 20.84
N LEU A 124 -0.65 19.10 20.51
CA LEU A 124 0.09 19.56 19.36
C LEU A 124 1.51 19.91 19.78
N ASP A 125 2.51 19.36 19.08
CA ASP A 125 3.90 19.72 19.21
C ASP A 125 4.56 19.84 17.82
N VAL A 126 5.78 20.37 17.80
CA VAL A 126 6.56 20.53 16.58
C VAL A 126 6.87 19.20 15.91
N THR A 127 7.01 18.13 16.69
CA THR A 127 7.36 16.81 16.18
C THR A 127 6.25 16.23 15.31
N VAL A 128 4.98 16.52 15.62
CA VAL A 128 3.83 16.16 14.78
C VAL A 128 3.95 16.80 13.40
N ILE A 129 4.27 18.09 13.31
CA ILE A 129 4.40 18.82 12.03
C ILE A 129 5.55 18.24 11.21
N GLN A 130 6.70 17.99 11.86
CA GLN A 130 7.86 17.37 11.22
C GLN A 130 7.54 15.96 10.70
N THR A 131 6.79 15.16 11.48
CA THR A 131 6.42 13.80 11.10
C THR A 131 5.48 13.79 9.90
N ILE A 132 4.49 14.68 9.86
CA ILE A 132 3.60 14.84 8.69
C ILE A 132 4.42 15.14 7.44
N TRP A 133 5.42 16.01 7.54
CA TRP A 133 6.30 16.34 6.41
C TRP A 133 7.15 15.14 5.96
N ILE A 134 7.79 14.43 6.89
CA ILE A 134 8.60 13.25 6.57
C ILE A 134 7.75 12.20 5.85
N LEU A 135 6.52 11.96 6.33
CA LEU A 135 5.59 11.03 5.71
C LEU A 135 5.15 11.50 4.31
N LYS A 136 4.98 12.80 4.12
CA LYS A 136 4.63 13.38 2.81
C LYS A 136 5.76 13.16 1.81
N GLU A 137 7.02 13.37 2.19
CA GLU A 137 8.16 13.07 1.31
C GLU A 137 8.25 11.57 0.98
N ARG A 138 8.13 10.70 1.99
CA ARG A 138 8.16 9.24 1.79
C ARG A 138 7.03 8.72 0.92
N SER A 139 5.87 9.39 0.92
CA SER A 139 4.74 9.00 0.05
C SER A 139 5.05 9.10 -1.45
N TYR A 140 6.06 9.88 -1.86
CA TYR A 140 6.51 9.95 -3.26
C TYR A 140 7.38 8.76 -3.69
N GLU A 141 7.82 7.94 -2.73
CA GLU A 141 8.58 6.73 -3.00
C GLU A 141 7.67 5.59 -3.50
N ILE A 142 6.36 5.65 -3.20
CA ILE A 142 5.34 4.72 -3.71
C ILE A 142 5.05 5.05 -5.18
N LYS A 143 5.48 4.16 -6.10
CA LYS A 143 5.43 4.38 -7.55
C LYS A 143 4.66 3.31 -8.31
N HIS A 144 4.50 2.11 -7.74
CA HIS A 144 3.85 0.98 -8.37
C HIS A 144 2.34 0.90 -8.09
N SER A 145 1.80 1.80 -7.27
CA SER A 145 0.36 1.91 -6.95
C SER A 145 -0.10 3.37 -6.88
N GLU A 146 -1.41 3.60 -6.77
CA GLU A 146 -1.99 4.94 -6.55
C GLU A 146 -2.16 5.29 -5.06
N LEU A 147 -1.78 4.36 -4.18
CA LEU A 147 -1.76 4.51 -2.71
C LEU A 147 -0.95 5.71 -2.22
N GLY A 148 0.10 6.10 -2.94
CA GLY A 148 0.85 7.31 -2.62
C GLY A 148 -0.01 8.57 -2.72
N GLY A 149 -0.97 8.61 -3.66
CA GLY A 149 -1.92 9.72 -3.81
C GLY A 149 -2.87 9.83 -2.61
N THR A 150 -3.49 8.72 -2.22
CA THR A 150 -4.43 8.67 -1.11
C THR A 150 -3.77 9.01 0.23
N LEU A 151 -2.52 8.55 0.43
CA LEU A 151 -1.70 8.92 1.58
C LEU A 151 -1.41 10.43 1.62
N ARG A 152 -1.04 11.04 0.48
CA ARG A 152 -0.79 12.49 0.40
C ARG A 152 -2.02 13.31 0.72
N GLU A 153 -3.19 12.90 0.24
CA GLU A 153 -4.46 13.57 0.57
C GLU A 153 -4.74 13.52 2.07
N SER A 154 -4.53 12.36 2.69
CA SER A 154 -4.70 12.20 4.14
C SER A 154 -3.71 13.06 4.94
N LEU A 155 -2.45 13.12 4.50
CA LEU A 155 -1.42 13.95 5.12
C LEU A 155 -1.68 15.45 4.94
N GLU A 156 -2.26 15.87 3.81
CA GLU A 156 -2.65 17.26 3.56
C GLU A 156 -3.80 17.70 4.49
N GLN A 157 -4.76 16.80 4.73
CA GLN A 157 -5.83 17.05 5.71
C GLN A 157 -5.27 17.18 7.14
N LEU A 158 -4.31 16.32 7.51
CA LEU A 158 -3.61 16.43 8.79
C LEU A 158 -2.80 17.73 8.90
N ALA A 159 -2.09 18.11 7.84
CA ALA A 159 -1.34 19.37 7.78
C ALA A 159 -2.27 20.56 8.03
N THR A 160 -3.39 20.64 7.32
CA THR A 160 -4.39 21.71 7.49
C THR A 160 -4.97 21.76 8.92
N THR A 161 -5.24 20.58 9.50
CA THR A 161 -5.76 20.47 10.87
C THR A 161 -4.71 20.90 11.90
N SER A 162 -3.45 20.53 11.68
CA SER A 162 -2.32 20.93 12.51
C SER A 162 -2.10 22.45 12.44
N GLU A 163 -2.08 23.04 11.24
CA GLU A 163 -1.94 24.49 11.03
C GLU A 163 -3.01 25.28 11.79
N THR A 164 -4.27 24.87 11.65
CA THR A 164 -5.40 25.51 12.34
C THR A 164 -5.25 25.43 13.86
N SER A 165 -4.72 24.31 14.36
CA SER A 165 -4.51 24.08 15.78
C SER A 165 -3.32 24.89 16.31
N VAL A 166 -2.21 24.98 15.57
CA VAL A 166 -1.08 25.86 15.92
C VAL A 166 -1.54 27.31 15.95
N HIS A 167 -2.28 27.75 14.92
CA HIS A 167 -2.76 29.12 14.84
C HIS A 167 -3.62 29.50 16.05
N ARG A 168 -4.56 28.62 16.45
CA ARG A 168 -5.37 28.81 17.67
C ARG A 168 -4.51 28.85 18.93
N HIS A 169 -3.51 27.99 19.03
CA HIS A 169 -2.61 27.96 20.18
C HIS A 169 -1.82 29.27 20.32
N LEU A 170 -1.23 29.75 19.21
CA LEU A 170 -0.52 31.03 19.16
C LEU A 170 -1.43 32.22 19.50
N GLN A 171 -2.68 32.23 19.00
CA GLN A 171 -3.67 33.25 19.38
C GLN A 171 -3.97 33.24 20.89
N ASN A 172 -4.10 32.07 21.50
CA ASN A 172 -4.34 31.96 22.94
C ASN A 172 -3.16 32.47 23.77
N LEU A 173 -1.92 32.18 23.34
CA LEU A 173 -0.71 32.69 23.97
C LEU A 173 -0.61 34.22 23.82
N GLU A 174 -0.99 34.75 22.66
CA GLU A 174 -1.08 36.20 22.43
C GLU A 174 -2.08 36.85 23.39
N LEU A 175 -3.29 36.30 23.53
CA LEU A 175 -4.31 36.79 24.47
C LEU A 175 -3.87 36.70 25.93
N SER A 176 -2.99 35.74 26.25
CA SER A 176 -2.42 35.53 27.59
C SER A 176 -1.14 36.33 27.83
N ASN A 177 -0.66 37.08 26.83
CA ASN A 177 0.60 37.84 26.88
C ASN A 177 1.86 36.96 27.08
N GLU A 178 1.80 35.67 26.71
CA GLU A 178 2.89 34.68 26.81
C GLU A 178 3.54 34.41 25.44
N GLN A 179 3.75 35.48 24.68
CA GLN A 179 4.16 35.45 23.28
C GLN A 179 5.62 34.98 23.08
N ASP A 180 6.47 35.22 24.09
CA ASP A 180 7.89 34.86 24.09
C ASP A 180 8.14 33.47 24.73
N CYS A 181 7.09 32.64 24.87
CA CYS A 181 7.28 31.31 25.45
C CYS A 181 8.07 30.41 24.48
N PRO A 182 8.90 29.48 25.00
CA PRO A 182 9.71 28.58 24.16
C PRO A 182 8.88 27.81 23.13
N ASP A 183 7.69 27.34 23.53
CA ASP A 183 6.79 26.59 22.66
C ASP A 183 6.35 27.42 21.45
N ALA A 184 6.01 28.70 21.65
CA ALA A 184 5.66 29.61 20.56
C ALA A 184 6.83 29.80 19.59
N ILE A 185 8.05 29.99 20.11
CA ILE A 185 9.25 30.16 19.29
C ILE A 185 9.51 28.91 18.45
N GLU A 186 9.41 27.72 19.04
CA GLU A 186 9.65 26.45 18.35
C GLU A 186 8.65 26.22 17.20
N PHE A 187 7.36 26.48 17.44
CA PHE A 187 6.35 26.40 16.37
C PHE A 187 6.61 27.38 15.24
N LEU A 188 7.03 28.61 15.56
CA LEU A 188 7.27 29.66 14.58
C LEU A 188 8.50 29.34 13.70
N GLU A 189 9.60 28.87 14.29
CA GLU A 189 10.79 28.46 13.54
C GLU A 189 10.46 27.37 12.52
N VAL A 190 9.69 26.38 12.96
CA VAL A 190 9.30 25.23 12.14
C VAL A 190 8.38 25.64 11.00
N ILE A 191 7.39 26.49 11.26
CA ILE A 191 6.50 27.03 10.23
C ILE A 191 7.29 27.85 9.20
N VAL A 192 8.25 28.68 9.64
CA VAL A 192 9.08 29.48 8.72
C VAL A 192 9.91 28.58 7.80
N ILE A 193 10.50 27.50 8.33
CA ILE A 193 11.25 26.52 7.52
C ILE A 193 10.32 25.87 6.48
N PHE A 194 9.14 25.40 6.88
CA PHE A 194 8.23 24.70 5.98
C PHE A 194 7.56 25.62 4.95
N ARG A 195 7.31 26.89 5.31
CA ARG A 195 6.76 27.88 4.38
C ARG A 195 7.77 28.30 3.31
N SER A 196 9.05 28.40 3.69
CA SER A 196 10.17 28.66 2.76
C SER A 196 10.32 27.54 1.71
N LEU A 197 9.86 26.34 2.04
CA LEU A 197 9.85 25.18 1.19
C LEU A 197 8.53 25.01 0.39
N HIS A 198 7.61 26.00 0.41
CA HIS A 198 6.30 25.98 -0.27
C HIS A 198 5.30 24.92 0.22
N PHE A 199 5.42 24.42 1.45
CA PHE A 199 4.57 23.32 1.94
C PHE A 199 3.28 23.74 2.64
N LEU A 200 3.13 25.00 3.06
CA LEU A 200 1.94 25.50 3.75
C LEU A 200 1.15 26.42 2.80
N SER A 201 -0.14 26.15 2.65
CA SER A 201 -0.99 26.78 1.63
C SER A 201 -1.63 28.10 2.07
N TYR A 202 -1.72 28.37 3.39
CA TYR A 202 -2.39 29.56 3.91
C TYR A 202 -1.44 30.72 4.21
N PRO A 203 -1.83 31.97 3.89
CA PRO A 203 -1.21 33.14 4.49
C PRO A 203 -1.59 33.17 5.97
N LEU A 204 -0.71 32.66 6.83
CA LEU A 204 -0.76 32.97 8.25
C LEU A 204 -0.46 34.47 8.38
N ASP A 205 -1.51 35.27 8.61
CA ASP A 205 -1.39 36.61 9.16
C ASP A 205 -0.90 36.44 10.59
N PHE A 206 0.42 36.45 10.73
CA PHE A 206 1.02 36.29 12.03
C PHE A 206 0.80 37.54 12.90
N PRO A 207 0.60 37.36 14.21
CA PRO A 207 0.44 38.46 15.14
C PRO A 207 1.68 39.38 15.20
N LEU A 208 1.48 40.59 15.71
CA LEU A 208 2.37 41.76 15.64
C LEU A 208 3.83 41.53 16.11
N ILE A 209 4.10 40.45 16.84
CA ILE A 209 5.45 39.99 17.24
C ILE A 209 6.36 39.76 16.02
N PHE A 210 5.79 39.47 14.85
CA PHE A 210 6.53 39.35 13.58
C PHE A 210 7.19 40.66 13.11
N ARG A 211 6.78 41.82 13.62
CA ARG A 211 7.44 43.08 13.29
C ARG A 211 8.71 43.33 14.10
N SER A 212 8.88 42.71 15.26
CA SER A 212 10.06 42.90 16.13
C SER A 212 11.16 41.85 15.93
N LEU A 213 10.86 40.68 15.36
CA LEU A 213 11.84 39.63 15.04
C LEU A 213 12.55 39.81 13.68
N ARG A 214 12.31 40.91 12.95
CA ARG A 214 13.18 41.33 11.84
C ARG A 214 14.50 41.89 12.40
N LEU A 215 15.46 41.02 12.65
CA LEU A 215 16.90 41.33 12.67
C LEU A 215 17.61 40.48 11.64
#